data_AF-A0A177QCG2-F1
#
_entry.id   AF-A0A177QCG2-F1
#
_cell.length_a   1.000
_cell.length_b   1.000
_cell.length_c   1.000
_cell.angle_alpha   90.00
_cell.angle_beta   90.00
_cell.angle_gamma   90.00
#
_symmetry.space_group_name_H-M   'P 1'
#
loop_
_entity.id
_entity.type
_entity.pdbx_description
1 polymer ?
#
loop_
_entity_poly.entity_id
_entity_poly.type
_entity_poly.pdbx_seq_one_letter_code
_entity_poly.pdbx_strand_id
1 'polypeptide(L)' 'MKRIPSPPVTAEMASYIKLMRAEGLYMHQIAQALHINQGRVSEVISGKRFAKQPPAEQLPFNFD' A
#
# COMPACT_ATOMS: atom_id res chain seq x y z
N MET A 1 1.15 -19.90 19.45
CA MET A 1 0.26 -19.08 18.60
C MET A 1 0.70 -19.22 17.15
N LYS A 2 -0.17 -19.67 16.24
CA LYS A 2 0.14 -19.75 14.80
C LYS A 2 0.10 -18.33 14.23
N ARG A 3 1.24 -17.81 13.77
CA ARG A 3 1.30 -16.49 13.11
C ARG A 3 0.59 -16.57 11.75
N ILE A 4 -0.40 -15.72 11.52
CA ILE A 4 -1.01 -15.54 10.20
C ILE A 4 -0.21 -14.46 9.47
N PRO A 5 0.45 -14.78 8.34
CA PRO A 5 1.20 -13.78 7.60
C PRO A 5 0.25 -12.78 6.92
N SER A 6 0.66 -11.51 6.86
CA SER A 6 0.00 -10.51 6.01
C SER A 6 0.04 -10.97 4.55
N PRO A 7 -1.00 -10.65 3.75
CA PRO A 7 -0.97 -10.87 2.31
C PRO A 7 0.29 -10.27 1.66
N PRO A 8 0.84 -10.89 0.61
CA PRO A 8 1.92 -10.30 -0.18
C PRO A 8 1.40 -9.05 -0.92
N VAL A 9 2.25 -8.02 -1.00
CA VAL A 9 1.95 -6.83 -1.82
C VAL A 9 2.16 -7.17 -3.30
N THR A 10 1.12 -6.95 -4.11
CA THR A 10 1.18 -7.06 -5.58
C THR A 10 1.64 -5.73 -6.21
N ALA A 11 1.99 -5.76 -7.50
CA ALA A 11 2.34 -4.54 -8.24
C ALA A 11 1.19 -3.52 -8.25
N GLU A 12 -0.04 -4.00 -8.41
CA GLU A 12 -1.25 -3.18 -8.38
C GLU A 12 -1.46 -2.54 -6.99
N MET A 13 -1.34 -3.31 -5.91
CA MET A 13 -1.39 -2.74 -4.56
C MET A 13 -0.30 -1.69 -4.33
N ALA A 14 0.90 -1.89 -4.89
CA ALA A 14 1.96 -0.90 -4.80
C ALA A 14 1.62 0.41 -5.55
N SER A 15 0.95 0.33 -6.71
CA SER A 15 0.40 1.49 -7.40
C SER A 15 -0.64 2.23 -6.55
N TYR A 16 -1.53 1.51 -5.87
CA TYR A 16 -2.50 2.12 -4.96
C TYR A 16 -1.84 2.78 -3.74
N ILE A 17 -0.86 2.11 -3.12
CA ILE A 17 -0.07 2.68 -2.00
C ILE A 17 0.57 4.02 -2.41
N LYS A 18 1.14 4.07 -3.61
CA LYS A 18 1.78 5.30 -4.12
C LYS A 18 0.78 6.40 -4.41
N LEU A 19 -0.38 6.09 -4.99
CA LEU A 19 -1.45 7.06 -5.21
C LEU A 19 -1.98 7.62 -3.88
N MET A 20 -2.39 6.75 -2.95
CA MET A 20 -2.87 7.17 -1.63
C MET A 20 -1.83 8.01 -0.86
N ARG A 21 -0.54 7.68 -0.99
CA ARG A 21 0.52 8.48 -0.37
C ARG A 21 0.64 9.85 -1.01
N ALA A 22 0.51 9.95 -2.33
CA ALA A 22 0.51 11.23 -3.05
C ALA A 22 -0.72 12.08 -2.70
N GLU A 23 -1.86 11.45 -2.41
CA GLU A 23 -3.09 12.09 -1.91
C GLU A 23 -3.00 12.52 -0.43
N GLY A 24 -1.88 12.22 0.25
CA GLY A 24 -1.59 12.71 1.60
C GLY A 24 -1.89 11.73 2.73
N LEU A 25 -2.37 10.52 2.45
CA LEU A 25 -2.67 9.54 3.50
C LEU A 25 -1.40 9.14 4.27
N TYR A 26 -1.57 8.92 5.57
CA TYR A 26 -0.54 8.34 6.43
C TYR A 26 -0.43 6.83 6.22
N MET A 27 0.76 6.27 6.45
CA MET A 27 1.02 4.84 6.20
C MET A 27 0.08 3.90 6.96
N HIS A 28 -0.38 4.29 8.15
CA HIS A 28 -1.32 3.49 8.95
C HIS A 28 -2.73 3.48 8.35
N GLN A 29 -3.18 4.60 7.77
CA GLN A 29 -4.46 4.67 7.05
C GLN A 29 -4.41 3.79 5.78
N ILE A 30 -3.31 3.87 5.02
CA ILE A 30 -3.09 3.03 3.83
C ILE A 30 -3.09 1.54 4.21
N ALA A 31 -2.41 1.18 5.29
CA ALA A 31 -2.35 -0.19 5.79
C ALA A 31 -3.72 -0.73 6.19
N GLN A 32 -4.53 0.11 6.86
CA GLN A 32 -5.91 -0.23 7.21
C GLN A 32 -6.77 -0.42 5.96
N ALA A 33 -6.70 0.50 4.99
CA ALA A 33 -7.47 0.47 3.76
C ALA A 33 -7.18 -0.78 2.89
N LEU A 34 -5.92 -1.20 2.83
CA LEU A 34 -5.52 -2.38 2.05
C LEU A 34 -5.47 -3.67 2.87
N HIS A 35 -5.84 -3.62 4.15
CA HIS A 35 -5.75 -4.76 5.08
C HIS A 35 -4.37 -5.46 5.08
N ILE A 36 -3.29 -4.67 5.08
CA ILE A 36 -1.90 -5.16 5.12
C ILE A 36 -1.12 -4.56 6.29
N ASN A 37 0.04 -5.16 6.60
CA ASN A 37 0.94 -4.61 7.60
C ASN A 37 1.54 -3.26 7.15
N GLN A 38 1.58 -2.27 8.06
CA GLN A 38 2.21 -0.97 7.82
C GLN A 38 3.66 -1.06 7.32
N GLY A 39 4.42 -2.06 7.78
CA GLY A 39 5.79 -2.31 7.29
C GLY A 39 5.82 -2.51 5.77
N ARG A 40 4.81 -3.18 5.19
CA ARG A 40 4.71 -3.39 3.74
C ARG A 40 4.48 -2.09 2.97
N VAL A 41 3.68 -1.19 3.53
CA VAL A 41 3.47 0.16 2.99
C VAL A 41 4.78 0.94 2.98
N SER A 42 5.53 0.90 4.08
CA SER A 42 6.85 1.53 4.17
C SER A 42 7.86 0.99 3.15
N GLU A 43 7.88 -0.33 2.92
CA GLU A 43 8.75 -0.95 1.90
C GLU A 43 8.43 -0.44 0.47
N VAL A 44 7.17 -0.17 0.16
CA VAL A 44 6.76 0.39 -1.14
C VAL A 44 7.10 1.88 -1.25
N ILE A 45 6.78 2.68 -0.22
CA ILE A 45 7.03 4.13 -0.21
C ILE A 45 8.52 4.44 -0.27
N SER A 46 9.34 3.68 0.44
CA SER A 46 10.81 3.81 0.40
C SER A 46 11.45 3.31 -0.90
N GLY A 47 10.67 2.67 -1.79
CA GLY A 47 11.18 2.08 -3.02
C GLY A 47 11.91 0.76 -2.84
N LYS A 48 12.00 0.20 -1.62
CA LYS A 48 12.58 -1.14 -1.38
C LYS A 48 11.82 -2.23 -2.15
N ARG A 49 10.53 -2.05 -2.36
CA ARG A 49 9.68 -2.90 -3.21
C ARG A 49 8.97 -2.07 -4.26
N PHE A 50 8.87 -2.61 -5.47
CA PHE A 50 8.14 -1.99 -6.58
C PHE A 50 8.61 -0.56 -6.89
N ALA A 51 9.93 -0.28 -6.81
CA ALA A 51 10.51 1.04 -7.05
C ALA A 51 10.02 1.68 -8.36
N LYS A 52 10.05 0.90 -9.45
CA LYS A 52 9.69 1.33 -10.82
C LYS A 52 8.20 1.37 -11.10
N GLN A 53 7.36 0.89 -10.18
CA GLN A 53 5.93 0.84 -10.39
C GLN A 53 5.33 2.25 -10.28
N PRO A 54 4.61 2.77 -11.28
CA PRO A 54 3.99 4.09 -11.16
C PRO A 54 2.82 4.07 -10.15
N PRO A 55 2.43 5.22 -9.59
CA PRO A 55 1.15 5.37 -8.91
C PRO A 55 -0.01 4.94 -9.82
N ALA A 56 -1.10 4.45 -9.23
CA ALA A 56 -2.33 4.23 -9.99
C ALA A 56 -2.93 5.57 -10.44
N GLU A 57 -3.77 5.55 -11.47
CA GLU A 57 -4.55 6.72 -11.89
C GLU A 57 -5.81 6.90 -11.03
N GLN A 58 -6.38 5.80 -10.55
CA GLN A 58 -7.58 5.77 -9.72
C GLN A 58 -7.54 4.60 -8.73
N LEU A 59 -8.18 4.76 -7.57
CA LEU A 59 -8.42 3.69 -6.61
C LEU A 59 -9.68 2.90 -6.95
N PRO A 60 -9.73 1.58 -6.68
CA PRO A 60 -10.91 0.76 -6.92
C PRO A 60 -12.02 0.96 -5.87
N PHE A 61 -11.84 1.91 -4.95
CA PHE A 61 -12.77 2.22 -3.86
C PHE A 61 -12.64 3.70 -3.47
N ASN A 62 -13.68 4.21 -2.81
CA ASN A 62 -13.68 5.54 -2.21
C ASN A 62 -13.45 5.43 -0.69
N PHE A 63 -12.94 6.52 -0.10
CA PHE A 63 -12.90 6.68 1.36
C PHE A 63 -14.12 7.49 1.77
N ASP A 64 -15.17 6.83 2.25
CA ASP A 64 -16.33 7.47 2.86
C ASP A 64 -16.02 7.97 4.28
#